data_AF-A0A960SG30-F1
#
_entry.id   AF-A0A960SG30-F1
#
_cell.length_a   1.000
_cell.length_b   1.000
_cell.length_c   1.000
_cell.angle_alpha   90.00
_cell.angle_beta   90.00
_cell.angle_gamma   90.00
#
_symmetry.space_group_name_H-M   'P 1'
#
loop_
_entity.id
_entity.type
_entity.pdbx_description
1 polymer ?
#
loop_
_entity_poly.entity_id
_entity_poly.type
_entity_poly.pdbx_seq_one_letter_code
_entity_poly.pdbx_strand_id
1 'polypeptide(L)' 'MPSNTIKVELLSDKALALLEQLEQLNILRLIKADDSAKAPKRRWAGSISKETASELLESVAQSREEWERNI' A
#
# COMPACT_ATOMS: atom_id res chain seq x y z
N MET A 1 -27.95 0.42 16.53
CA MET A 1 -27.57 -0.66 17.46
C MET A 1 -26.07 -0.87 17.35
N PRO A 2 -25.30 -0.86 18.45
CA PRO A 2 -23.86 -1.13 18.37
C PRO A 2 -23.63 -2.58 17.92
N SER A 3 -22.89 -2.78 16.83
CA SER A 3 -22.49 -4.10 16.35
C SER A 3 -21.30 -4.60 17.16
N ASN A 4 -21.50 -5.64 17.98
CA ASN A 4 -20.41 -6.27 18.72
C ASN A 4 -19.72 -7.30 17.82
N THR A 5 -18.50 -7.03 17.38
CA THR A 5 -17.75 -7.89 16.46
C THR A 5 -16.79 -8.78 17.26
N ILE A 6 -16.97 -10.10 17.18
CA ILE A 6 -16.09 -11.08 17.82
C ILE A 6 -15.21 -11.71 16.73
N LYS A 7 -13.90 -11.77 16.98
CA LYS A 7 -12.95 -12.48 16.11
C LYS A 7 -12.83 -13.93 16.60
N VAL A 8 -12.97 -14.87 15.68
CA VAL A 8 -12.84 -16.31 15.96
C VAL A 8 -11.77 -16.87 15.04
N GLU A 9 -10.83 -17.62 15.61
CA GLU A 9 -9.81 -18.33 14.85
C GLU A 9 -10.28 -19.76 14.54
N LEU A 10 -10.08 -20.19 13.30
CA LEU A 10 -10.40 -21.54 12.87
C LEU A 10 -9.28 -22.49 13.31
N LEU A 11 -9.58 -23.34 14.29
CA LEU A 11 -8.63 -24.35 14.80
C LEU A 11 -8.68 -25.68 14.00
N SER A 12 -9.64 -25.83 13.08
CA SER A 12 -9.81 -27.03 12.25
C SER A 12 -10.61 -26.69 10.99
N ASP A 13 -10.31 -27.36 9.88
CA ASP A 13 -11.03 -27.19 8.61
C ASP A 13 -12.53 -27.52 8.73
N LYS A 14 -12.90 -28.44 9.63
CA LYS A 14 -14.32 -28.77 9.90
C LYS A 14 -15.09 -27.60 10.51
N ALA A 15 -14.39 -26.69 11.20
CA ALA A 15 -15.02 -25.52 11.81
C ALA A 15 -15.46 -24.49 10.76
N LEU A 16 -14.81 -24.45 9.59
CA LEU A 16 -15.20 -23.54 8.51
C LEU A 16 -16.58 -23.90 7.95
N ALA A 17 -16.79 -25.19 7.64
CA ALA A 17 -18.07 -25.67 7.15
C ALA A 17 -19.21 -25.40 8.14
N LEU A 18 -18.95 -25.52 9.45
CA LEU A 18 -19.91 -25.19 10.49
C LEU A 18 -20.25 -23.68 10.51
N LEU A 19 -19.25 -22.80 10.38
CA LEU A 19 -19.50 -21.35 10.32
C LEU A 19 -20.31 -20.95 9.09
N GLU A 20 -20.05 -21.57 7.93
CA GLU A 20 -20.83 -21.35 6.71
C GLU A 20 -22.29 -21.83 6.87
N GLN A 21 -22.51 -22.96 7.54
CA GLN A 21 -23.88 -23.41 7.88
C GLN A 21 -24.60 -22.43 8.82
N LEU A 22 -23.90 -21.88 9.82
CA LEU A 22 -24.47 -20.87 10.73
C LEU A 22 -24.78 -19.55 10.02
N GLU A 23 -24.01 -19.20 8.99
CA GLU A 23 -24.30 -18.06 8.12
C GLU A 23 -25.54 -18.29 7.26
N GLN A 24 -25.74 -19.49 6.69
CA GLN A 24 -26.97 -19.84 5.97
C GLN A 24 -28.22 -19.72 6.83
N LEU A 25 -28.09 -19.99 8.13
CA LEU A 25 -29.16 -19.83 9.12
C LEU A 25 -29.33 -18.38 9.60
N ASN A 26 -28.56 -17.42 9.06
CA ASN A 26 -28.55 -16.00 9.42
C ASN A 26 -28.23 -15.72 10.91
N ILE A 27 -27.57 -16.65 11.60
CA ILE A 27 -27.22 -16.51 13.02
C ILE A 27 -25.96 -15.64 13.18
N LEU A 28 -25.02 -15.77 12.26
CA LEU A 28 -23.75 -15.05 12.22
C LEU A 28 -23.47 -14.59 10.79
N ARG A 29 -22.69 -13.53 10.63
CA ARG A 29 -22.18 -13.08 9.32
C ARG A 29 -20.67 -13.31 9.28
N LEU A 30 -20.19 -14.06 8.31
CA LEU A 30 -18.76 -14.33 8.18
C LEU A 30 -18.08 -13.16 7.47
N ILE A 31 -17.23 -12.43 8.19
CA ILE A 31 -16.44 -11.33 7.63
C ILE A 31 -15.06 -11.90 7.27
N LYS A 32 -14.86 -12.26 6.01
CA LYS A 32 -13.53 -12.62 5.51
C LYS A 32 -12.69 -11.35 5.45
N ALA A 33 -11.63 -11.26 6.25
CA ALA A 33 -10.64 -10.22 6.11
C ALA A 33 -9.90 -10.48 4.79
N ASP A 34 -10.03 -9.56 3.84
CA ASP A 34 -9.22 -9.59 2.63
C ASP A 34 -7.83 -9.09 3.00
N ASP A 35 -6.93 -10.00 3.38
CA ASP A 35 -5.53 -9.68 3.70
C ASP A 35 -4.75 -9.21 2.45
N SER A 36 -5.38 -9.14 1.27
CA SER A 36 -4.78 -8.61 0.06
C SER A 36 -4.88 -7.08 -0.04
N ALA A 37 -4.57 -6.36 1.05
CA ALA A 37 -4.27 -4.94 0.96
C ALA A 37 -2.90 -4.73 0.28
N LYS A 38 -2.82 -5.02 -1.03
CA LYS A 38 -1.66 -4.71 -1.86
C LYS A 38 -1.58 -3.19 -1.93
N ALA A 39 -0.60 -2.61 -1.23
CA ALA A 39 -0.38 -1.17 -1.22
C ALA A 39 -0.44 -0.62 -2.67
N PRO A 40 -1.15 0.49 -2.93
CA PRO A 40 -1.33 0.99 -4.27
C PRO A 40 0.04 1.28 -4.88
N LYS A 41 0.34 0.64 -6.03
CA LYS A 41 1.57 0.93 -6.77
C LYS A 41 1.56 2.41 -7.15
N ARG A 42 2.45 3.20 -6.53
CA ARG A 42 2.63 4.62 -6.84
C ARG A 42 3.22 4.75 -8.25
N ARG A 43 2.36 4.80 -9.27
CA ARG A 43 2.78 4.82 -10.70
C ARG A 43 3.53 6.10 -11.11
N TRP A 44 3.53 7.12 -10.24
CA TRP A 44 4.04 8.46 -10.53
C TRP A 44 4.93 9.00 -9.40
N ALA A 45 5.63 8.13 -8.67
CA ALA A 45 6.59 8.59 -7.67
C ALA A 45 7.85 9.15 -8.36
N GLY A 46 7.76 10.39 -8.84
CA GLY A 46 8.85 11.37 -8.99
C GLY A 46 10.24 10.90 -9.42
N SER A 47 10.39 9.93 -10.31
CA SER A 47 11.70 9.56 -10.84
C SER A 47 11.96 10.32 -12.13
N ILE A 48 12.76 11.39 -12.06
CA ILE A 48 13.46 11.90 -13.25
C ILE A 48 14.47 10.83 -13.70
N SER A 49 14.76 10.76 -14.99
CA SER A 49 15.76 9.82 -15.49
C SER A 49 17.15 10.21 -14.97
N LYS A 50 18.08 9.25 -14.91
CA LYS A 50 19.45 9.52 -14.43
C LYS A 50 20.14 10.55 -15.32
N GLU A 51 19.83 10.52 -16.60
CA GLU A 51 20.32 11.42 -17.63
C GLU A 51 19.87 12.85 -17.31
N THR A 52 18.56 13.08 -17.14
CA THR A 52 18.02 14.39 -16.78
C THR A 52 18.55 14.90 -15.43
N ALA A 53 18.74 14.01 -14.45
CA ALA A 53 19.34 14.37 -13.16
C ALA A 53 20.80 14.86 -13.32
N SER A 54 21.55 14.22 -14.22
CA SER A 54 22.96 14.55 -14.47
C SER A 54 23.08 15.88 -15.21
N GLU A 55 22.26 16.10 -16.22
CA GLU A 55 22.18 17.38 -16.95
C GLU A 55 21.82 18.55 -16.03
N LEU A 56 20.85 18.37 -15.13
CA LEU A 56 20.48 19.37 -14.14
C LEU A 56 21.65 19.70 -13.21
N LEU A 57 22.36 18.68 -12.71
CA LEU A 57 23.53 18.89 -11.85
C LEU A 57 24.64 19.64 -12.58
N GLU A 58 24.91 19.32 -13.84
CA GLU A 58 25.91 19.99 -14.66
C GLU A 58 25.55 21.45 -14.91
N SER A 59 24.29 21.75 -15.23
CA SER A 59 23.81 23.13 -15.41
C SER A 59 23.98 23.98 -14.15
N VAL A 60 23.75 23.39 -12.97
CA VAL A 60 23.93 24.06 -11.68
C VAL A 60 25.41 24.29 -11.40
N ALA A 61 26.29 23.33 -11.72
CA ALA A 61 27.73 23.47 -11.56
C ALA A 61 28.30 24.58 -12.44
N GLN A 62 27.94 24.62 -13.73
CA GLN A 62 28.33 25.69 -14.65
C GLN A 62 27.84 27.05 -14.16
N SER A 63 26.58 27.13 -13.73
CA SER A 63 26.02 28.37 -13.20
C SER A 63 26.83 28.87 -12.00
N ARG A 64 27.30 28.01 -11.10
CA ARG A 64 28.13 28.44 -9.96
C ARG A 64 29.50 28.95 -10.39
N GLU A 65 30.13 28.26 -11.33
CA GLU A 65 31.46 28.63 -11.83
C GLU A 65 31.45 30.01 -12.50
N GLU A 66 30.40 30.33 -13.25
CA GLU A 66 30.22 31.65 -13.87
C GLU A 66 30.06 32.79 -12.86
N TRP A 67 29.48 32.49 -11.68
CA TRP A 67 29.35 33.47 -10.61
C TRP A 67 30.68 33.66 -9.86
N GLU A 68 31.43 32.58 -9.63
CA GLU A 68 32.76 32.63 -8.99
C GLU A 68 33.81 33.30 -9.89
N ARG A 69 33.69 33.20 -11.22
CA ARG A 69 34.59 33.88 -12.17
C ARG A 69 34.46 35.41 -12.20
N ASN A 70 33.37 35.96 -11.67
CA ASN A 70 33.09 37.41 -11.64
C ASN A 70 33.35 38.06 -10.27
N ILE A 71 34.04 37.37 -9.36
CA ILE A 71 34.50 37.85 -8.04
C ILE A 71 36.03 37.95 -8.06
#